data_AF-A0A8S9ZM91-F1
#
_entry.id   AF-A0A8S9ZM91-F1
#
_cell.length_a   1.000
_cell.length_b   1.000
_cell.length_c   1.000
_cell.angle_alpha   90.00
_cell.angle_beta   90.00
_cell.angle_gamma   90.00
#
_symmetry.space_group_name_H-M   'P 1'
#
loop_
_entity.id
_entity.type
_entity.pdbx_description
1 polymer ?
#
loop_
_entity_poly.entity_id
_entity_poly.type
_entity_poly.pdbx_seq_one_letter_code
_entity_poly.pdbx_strand_id
1 'polypeptide(L)'
;MNARTLQLSFSTILLTFSLYLYLFVPDWWIYGSICIAAGILNIFVNAECPFWRFLASTVIVLGTLETVFLVWSIRLVEKSNFLNIEAKDALTGQILPSARDELTTEGRLIALPALATFLTISTRLGNSSYKWRLIDIIRTLLLLTLMLILIPALFYSITFFFPALSNVVNNTFDQYWEK
;
A
#
# COMPACT_ATOMS: atom_id res chain seq x y z
N MET A 1 9.21 14.71 20.08
CA MET A 1 8.54 15.06 18.80
C MET A 1 7.07 14.75 18.96
N ASN A 2 6.15 15.69 18.69
CA ASN A 2 4.72 15.45 18.88
C ASN A 2 4.20 14.45 17.84
N ALA A 3 3.33 13.51 18.23
CA ALA A 3 2.74 12.51 17.33
C ALA A 3 2.05 13.16 16.10
N ARG A 4 1.45 14.35 16.31
CA ARG A 4 0.85 15.15 15.23
C ARG A 4 1.88 15.67 14.22
N THR A 5 3.06 16.09 14.66
CA THR A 5 4.14 16.55 13.78
C THR A 5 4.63 15.41 12.89
N LEU A 6 4.79 14.21 13.47
CA LEU A 6 5.20 13.02 12.75
C LEU A 6 4.13 12.59 11.72
N GLN A 7 2.85 12.61 12.10
CA GLN A 7 1.76 12.35 11.16
C GLN A 7 1.77 13.34 9.99
N LEU A 8 1.93 14.64 10.26
CA LEU A 8 1.98 15.66 9.22
C LEU A 8 3.18 15.46 8.31
N SER A 9 4.36 15.15 8.83
CA SER A 9 5.54 14.88 7.99
C SER A 9 5.30 13.69 7.06
N PHE A 10 4.76 12.58 7.57
CA PHE A 10 4.44 11.42 6.72
C PHE A 10 3.37 11.74 5.67
N SER A 11 2.36 12.54 6.03
CA SER A 11 1.30 12.94 5.09
C SER A 11 1.83 13.83 3.98
N THR A 12 2.71 14.78 4.29
CA THR A 12 3.37 15.63 3.30
C THR A 12 4.26 14.79 2.38
N ILE A 13 5.03 13.85 2.94
CA ILE A 13 5.86 12.93 2.14
C ILE A 13 4.98 12.13 1.16
N LEU A 14 3.88 11.54 1.63
CA LEU A 14 2.93 10.80 0.79
C LEU A 14 2.36 11.66 -0.34
N LEU A 15 2.01 12.92 -0.06
CA LEU A 15 1.53 13.84 -1.10
C LEU A 15 2.60 14.18 -2.12
N THR A 16 3.83 14.45 -1.68
CA THR A 16 4.97 14.70 -2.58
C THR A 16 5.25 13.49 -3.47
N PHE A 17 5.23 12.28 -2.90
CA PHE A 17 5.37 11.06 -3.69
C PHE A 17 4.22 10.85 -4.66
N SER A 18 2.99 11.14 -4.28
CA SER A 18 1.87 11.01 -5.21
C SER A 18 1.91 12.05 -6.33
N LEU A 19 2.37 13.27 -6.05
CA LEU A 19 2.64 14.26 -7.09
C LEU A 19 3.75 13.79 -8.04
N TYR A 20 4.81 13.17 -7.51
CA TYR A 20 5.83 12.56 -8.34
C TYR A 20 5.25 11.46 -9.23
N LEU A 21 4.44 10.54 -8.68
CA LEU A 21 3.77 9.51 -9.48
C LEU A 21 2.92 10.14 -10.58
N TYR A 22 2.09 11.12 -10.25
CA TYR A 22 1.24 11.85 -11.20
C TYR A 22 2.03 12.44 -12.38
N LEU A 23 3.25 12.93 -12.14
CA LEU A 23 4.06 13.58 -13.17
C LEU A 23 4.90 12.61 -14.00
N PHE A 24 5.32 11.48 -13.44
CA PHE A 24 6.37 10.63 -14.04
C PHE A 24 5.96 9.18 -14.30
N VAL A 25 4.80 8.73 -13.80
CA VAL A 25 4.34 7.35 -13.95
C VAL A 25 3.01 7.34 -14.71
N PRO A 26 2.89 6.63 -15.85
CA PRO A 26 1.64 6.60 -16.62
C PRO A 26 0.48 6.01 -15.81
N ASP A 27 0.75 4.96 -15.03
CA ASP A 27 -0.22 4.25 -14.20
C ASP A 27 -0.29 4.78 -12.76
N TRP A 28 0.01 6.07 -12.58
CA TRP A 28 0.00 6.74 -11.27
C TRP A 28 -1.35 6.60 -10.54
N TRP A 29 -2.45 6.48 -11.29
CA TRP A 29 -3.80 6.44 -10.74
C TRP A 29 -4.04 5.18 -9.89
N ILE A 30 -3.29 4.10 -10.15
CA ILE A 30 -3.34 2.86 -9.37
C ILE A 30 -2.90 3.16 -7.94
N TYR A 31 -1.65 3.61 -7.75
CA TYR A 31 -1.07 3.79 -6.41
C TYR A 31 -1.34 5.18 -5.79
N GLY A 32 -1.44 6.19 -6.64
CA GLY A 32 -1.43 7.60 -6.25
C GLY A 32 -2.76 8.12 -5.71
N SER A 33 -3.88 7.52 -6.15
CA SER A 33 -5.24 7.96 -5.78
C SER A 33 -5.49 7.78 -4.27
N ILE A 34 -5.19 6.60 -3.71
CA ILE A 34 -5.25 6.34 -2.27
C ILE A 34 -4.25 7.20 -1.51
N CYS A 35 -3.04 7.40 -2.03
CA CYS A 35 -2.04 8.26 -1.39
C CYS A 35 -2.49 9.72 -1.27
N ILE A 36 -3.11 10.28 -2.33
CA ILE A 36 -3.67 11.64 -2.31
C ILE A 36 -4.79 11.73 -1.28
N ALA A 37 -5.75 10.80 -1.35
CA ALA A 37 -6.89 10.82 -0.47
C ALA A 37 -6.47 10.67 1.01
N ALA A 38 -5.57 9.72 1.30
CA ALA A 38 -4.98 9.53 2.62
C ALA A 38 -4.19 10.76 3.09
N GLY A 39 -3.37 11.35 2.23
CA GLY A 39 -2.61 12.56 2.54
C GLY A 39 -3.51 13.72 2.96
N ILE A 40 -4.55 14.01 2.18
CA ILE A 40 -5.54 15.05 2.46
C ILE A 40 -6.30 14.75 3.78
N LEU A 41 -6.76 13.51 3.96
CA LEU A 41 -7.44 13.05 5.18
C LEU A 41 -6.60 13.19 6.44
N ASN A 42 -5.29 12.92 6.34
CA ASN A 42 -4.38 12.96 7.49
C ASN A 42 -3.87 14.37 7.82
N ILE A 43 -3.84 15.28 6.85
CA ILE A 43 -3.59 16.71 7.11
C ILE A 43 -4.82 17.33 7.78
N PHE A 44 -5.98 17.23 7.14
CA PHE A 44 -7.23 17.83 7.61
C PHE A 44 -8.05 16.86 8.44
N VAL A 45 -7.50 16.45 9.58
CA VAL A 45 -8.21 15.54 10.49
C VAL A 45 -9.40 16.26 11.09
N ASN A 46 -10.59 15.92 10.61
CA ASN A 46 -11.85 16.26 11.25
C ASN A 46 -12.57 14.97 11.65
N ALA A 47 -12.69 14.75 12.96
CA ALA A 47 -13.35 13.58 13.52
C ALA A 47 -14.86 13.78 13.74
N GLU A 48 -15.33 15.03 13.73
CA GLU A 48 -16.72 15.38 14.04
C GLU A 48 -17.60 15.35 12.78
N CYS A 49 -17.04 15.71 11.64
CA CYS A 49 -17.79 15.74 10.37
C CYS A 49 -18.07 14.30 9.85
N PRO A 50 -19.35 13.91 9.65
CA PRO A 50 -19.70 12.56 9.21
C PRO A 50 -19.19 12.26 7.78
N PHE A 51 -19.17 13.26 6.91
CA PHE A 51 -18.63 13.13 5.55
C PHE A 51 -17.14 12.79 5.57
N TRP A 52 -16.34 13.45 6.42
CA TRP A 52 -14.93 13.12 6.59
C TRP A 52 -14.70 11.71 7.13
N ARG A 53 -15.58 11.23 8.03
CA ARG A 53 -15.52 9.85 8.54
C ARG A 53 -15.82 8.84 7.44
N PHE A 54 -16.84 9.11 6.62
CA PHE A 54 -17.17 8.29 5.47
C PHE A 54 -15.99 8.20 4.50
N LEU A 55 -15.41 9.33 4.08
CA LEU A 55 -14.24 9.36 3.20
C LEU A 55 -13.07 8.57 3.77
N ALA A 56 -12.77 8.72 5.07
CA ALA A 56 -11.71 7.94 5.70
C ALA A 56 -12.00 6.44 5.68
N SER A 57 -13.24 6.03 6.00
CA SER A 57 -13.64 4.62 5.93
C SER A 57 -13.53 4.07 4.51
N THR A 58 -13.91 4.84 3.50
CA THR A 58 -13.76 4.47 2.09
C THR A 58 -12.29 4.28 1.72
N VAL A 59 -11.42 5.24 2.08
CA VAL A 59 -9.97 5.12 1.81
C VAL A 59 -9.35 3.94 2.54
N ILE A 60 -9.78 3.65 3.77
CA ILE A 60 -9.30 2.50 4.53
C ILE A 60 -9.69 1.19 3.83
N VAL A 61 -10.97 1.02 3.49
CA VAL A 61 -11.45 -0.23 2.87
C VAL A 61 -10.87 -0.41 1.47
N LEU A 62 -10.95 0.61 0.63
CA LEU A 62 -10.43 0.55 -0.73
C LEU A 62 -8.90 0.40 -0.75
N GLY A 63 -8.18 1.15 0.11
CA GLY A 63 -6.74 1.03 0.20
C GLY A 63 -6.26 -0.34 0.69
N THR A 64 -6.97 -0.96 1.64
CA THR A 64 -6.67 -2.34 2.03
C THR A 64 -6.96 -3.33 0.90
N LEU A 65 -8.11 -3.22 0.23
CA LEU A 65 -8.46 -4.09 -0.89
C LEU A 65 -7.47 -3.95 -2.06
N GLU A 66 -7.12 -2.73 -2.44
CA GLU A 66 -6.13 -2.43 -3.47
C GLU A 66 -4.77 -3.03 -3.12
N THR A 67 -4.30 -2.81 -1.89
CA THR A 67 -3.02 -3.37 -1.43
C THR A 67 -3.00 -4.89 -1.52
N VAL A 68 -4.06 -5.56 -1.05
CA VAL A 68 -4.16 -7.03 -1.11
C VAL A 68 -4.22 -7.51 -2.56
N PHE A 69 -4.99 -6.82 -3.40
CA PHE A 69 -5.12 -7.15 -4.82
C PHE A 69 -3.78 -7.00 -5.57
N LEU A 70 -3.03 -5.94 -5.31
CA LEU A 70 -1.70 -5.72 -5.90
C LEU A 70 -0.72 -6.81 -5.49
N VAL A 71 -0.64 -7.13 -4.19
CA VAL A 71 0.23 -8.21 -3.68
C VAL A 71 -0.13 -9.55 -4.34
N TRP A 72 -1.43 -9.86 -4.43
CA TRP A 72 -1.88 -11.10 -5.05
C TRP A 72 -1.54 -11.15 -6.54
N SER A 73 -1.75 -10.06 -7.27
CA SER A 73 -1.48 -9.96 -8.71
C SER A 73 0.01 -10.12 -9.01
N ILE A 74 0.88 -9.41 -8.29
CA ILE A 74 2.34 -9.52 -8.45
C ILE A 74 2.79 -10.94 -8.15
N ARG A 75 2.31 -11.55 -7.07
CA ARG A 75 2.66 -12.94 -6.74
C ARG A 75 2.21 -13.93 -7.81
N LEU A 76 1.07 -13.71 -8.45
CA LEU A 76 0.59 -14.55 -9.54
C LEU A 76 1.51 -14.44 -10.76
N VAL A 77 2.00 -13.23 -11.06
CA VAL A 77 3.01 -13.00 -12.11
C VAL A 77 4.34 -13.65 -11.74
N GLU A 78 4.80 -13.55 -10.49
CA GLU A 78 6.03 -14.22 -10.01
C GLU A 78 6.00 -15.74 -10.20
N LYS A 79 4.85 -16.37 -9.94
CA LYS A 79 4.67 -17.81 -10.12
C LYS A 79 4.53 -18.23 -11.59
N SER A 80 4.18 -17.30 -12.47
CA SER A 80 4.03 -17.58 -13.88
C SER A 80 5.42 -17.68 -14.57
N ASN A 81 5.57 -18.61 -15.52
CA ASN A 81 6.78 -18.71 -16.35
C ASN A 81 7.01 -17.49 -17.27
N PHE A 82 6.16 -16.46 -17.17
CA PHE A 82 6.17 -15.27 -18.01
C PHE A 82 7.43 -14.41 -17.79
N LEU A 83 8.08 -14.52 -16.63
CA LEU A 83 9.29 -13.78 -16.30
C LEU A 83 10.54 -14.17 -17.09
N ASN A 84 10.52 -15.32 -17.77
CA ASN A 84 11.64 -15.79 -18.59
C ASN A 84 11.56 -15.37 -20.06
N ILE A 85 10.55 -14.58 -20.43
CA ILE A 85 10.34 -14.14 -21.81
C ILE A 85 11.10 -12.82 -22.01
N GLU A 86 12.32 -12.91 -22.55
CA GLU A 86 13.05 -11.72 -23.01
C GLU A 86 12.41 -11.21 -24.31
N ALA A 87 11.69 -10.09 -24.24
CA ALA A 87 11.21 -9.40 -25.42
C ALA A 87 12.31 -8.48 -25.98
N LYS A 88 12.64 -8.67 -27.25
CA LYS A 88 13.50 -7.74 -28.00
C LYS A 88 12.63 -6.90 -28.90
N ASP A 89 12.86 -5.59 -28.93
CA ASP A 89 12.20 -4.72 -29.90
C ASP A 89 12.63 -5.12 -31.32
N ALA A 90 11.66 -5.44 -32.17
CA ALA A 90 11.88 -5.89 -33.54
C ALA A 90 12.48 -4.79 -34.44
N LEU A 91 12.32 -3.51 -34.08
CA LEU A 91 12.84 -2.39 -34.87
C LEU A 91 14.23 -1.92 -34.45
N THR A 92 14.55 -1.91 -33.16
CA THR A 92 15.85 -1.40 -32.66
C THR A 92 16.81 -2.50 -32.21
N GLY A 93 16.34 -3.75 -32.05
CA GLY A 93 17.12 -4.84 -31.49
C GLY A 93 17.49 -4.63 -30.02
N GLN A 94 16.95 -3.58 -29.39
CA GLN A 94 17.22 -3.23 -28.01
C GLN A 94 16.44 -4.19 -27.09
N ILE A 95 17.10 -4.63 -26.02
CA ILE A 95 16.48 -5.45 -24.98
C ILE A 95 15.54 -4.51 -24.23
N LEU A 96 14.23 -4.78 -24.28
CA LEU A 96 13.26 -4.05 -23.48
C LEU A 96 13.56 -4.29 -21.99
N PRO A 97 13.21 -3.35 -21.09
CA PRO A 97 13.28 -3.63 -19.65
C PRO A 97 12.66 -5.00 -19.41
N SER A 98 13.39 -5.88 -18.72
CA SER A 98 12.92 -7.24 -18.54
C SER A 98 11.59 -7.20 -17.78
N ALA A 99 10.66 -8.10 -18.07
CA ALA A 99 9.41 -8.20 -17.30
C ALA A 99 9.66 -8.31 -15.78
N ARG A 100 10.85 -8.78 -15.40
CA ARG A 100 11.34 -8.80 -14.03
C ARG A 100 11.66 -7.42 -13.44
N ASP A 101 12.27 -6.53 -14.21
CA ASP A 101 12.59 -5.17 -13.77
C ASP A 101 11.30 -4.35 -13.55
N GLU A 102 10.33 -4.50 -14.45
CA GLU A 102 8.99 -3.90 -14.30
C GLU A 102 8.30 -4.44 -13.04
N LEU A 103 8.27 -5.77 -12.87
CA LEU A 103 7.69 -6.40 -11.67
C LEU A 103 8.36 -5.93 -10.37
N THR A 104 9.68 -5.79 -10.34
CA THR A 104 10.38 -5.26 -9.16
C THR A 104 10.01 -3.81 -8.87
N THR A 105 9.75 -3.01 -9.90
CA THR A 105 9.33 -1.61 -9.74
C THR A 105 7.92 -1.55 -9.17
N GLU A 106 6.98 -2.32 -9.73
CA GLU A 106 5.61 -2.42 -9.24
C GLU A 106 5.55 -2.96 -7.80
N GLY A 107 6.36 -3.97 -7.48
CA GLY A 107 6.46 -4.56 -6.14
C GLY A 107 6.89 -3.55 -5.08
N ARG A 108 7.77 -2.60 -5.43
CA ARG A 108 8.16 -1.49 -4.55
C ARG A 108 7.04 -0.48 -4.34
N LEU A 109 6.23 -0.25 -5.38
CA LEU A 109 5.14 0.74 -5.32
C LEU A 109 3.99 0.29 -4.42
N ILE A 110 3.81 -1.02 -4.16
CA ILE A 110 2.81 -1.54 -3.19
C ILE A 110 2.97 -0.92 -1.79
N ALA A 111 4.20 -0.61 -1.36
CA ALA A 111 4.42 -0.01 -0.05
C ALA A 111 3.69 1.33 0.11
N LEU A 112 3.46 2.09 -0.96
CA LEU A 112 2.83 3.41 -0.91
C LEU A 112 1.36 3.34 -0.46
N PRO A 113 0.43 2.66 -1.17
CA PRO A 113 -0.96 2.53 -0.72
C PRO A 113 -1.06 1.81 0.62
N ALA A 114 -0.18 0.84 0.90
CA ALA A 114 -0.14 0.15 2.18
C ALA A 114 0.19 1.12 3.35
N LEU A 115 1.25 1.93 3.21
CA LEU A 115 1.63 2.94 4.19
C LEU A 115 0.58 4.04 4.33
N ALA A 116 0.01 4.51 3.22
CA ALA A 116 -1.04 5.53 3.22
C ALA A 116 -2.28 5.06 3.99
N THR A 117 -2.70 3.82 3.75
CA THR A 117 -3.83 3.19 4.44
C THR A 117 -3.52 2.97 5.92
N PHE A 118 -2.33 2.44 6.22
CA PHE A 118 -1.85 2.22 7.59
C PHE A 118 -1.82 3.51 8.41
N LEU A 119 -1.31 4.60 7.83
CA LEU A 119 -1.31 5.92 8.44
C LEU A 119 -2.74 6.39 8.72
N THR A 120 -3.65 6.26 7.75
CA THR A 120 -5.06 6.66 7.90
C THR A 120 -5.78 5.86 8.99
N ILE A 121 -5.49 4.56 9.14
CA ILE A 121 -6.01 3.75 10.25
C ILE A 121 -5.45 4.25 11.58
N SER A 122 -4.13 4.46 11.65
CA SER A 122 -3.43 4.89 12.88
C SER A 122 -3.97 6.23 13.39
N THR A 123 -4.23 7.17 12.49
CA THR A 123 -4.70 8.51 12.84
C THR A 123 -6.16 8.50 13.29
N ARG A 124 -6.97 7.58 12.76
CA ARG A 124 -8.34 7.37 13.22
C ARG A 124 -8.40 6.67 14.58
N LEU A 125 -7.55 5.69 14.83
CA LEU A 125 -7.43 5.04 16.14
C LEU A 125 -6.93 6.02 17.21
N GLY A 126 -6.01 6.91 16.86
CA GLY A 126 -5.48 7.93 17.78
C GLY A 126 -6.45 9.06 18.12
N ASN A 127 -7.40 9.38 17.22
CA ASN A 127 -8.35 10.48 17.41
C ASN A 127 -9.77 10.02 17.80
N SER A 128 -9.99 8.73 18.06
CA SER A 128 -11.31 8.26 18.50
C SER A 128 -11.49 8.49 19.99
N SER A 129 -12.49 9.30 20.36
CA SER A 129 -12.99 9.38 21.73
C SER A 129 -13.80 8.12 22.03
N TYR A 130 -13.30 7.25 22.91
CA TYR A 130 -13.96 6.01 23.30
C TYR A 130 -15.03 6.28 24.36
N LYS A 131 -16.29 6.36 23.93
CA LYS A 131 -17.41 6.16 24.84
C LYS A 131 -17.66 4.66 24.78
N TRP A 132 -17.28 3.87 25.79
CA TRP A 132 -17.33 2.39 25.90
C TRP A 132 -18.62 1.68 25.39
N ARG A 133 -18.97 1.89 24.13
CA ARG A 133 -20.14 1.38 23.43
C ARG A 133 -19.66 0.23 22.56
N LEU A 134 -20.49 -0.81 22.46
CA LEU A 134 -20.19 -2.00 21.69
C LEU A 134 -19.80 -1.70 20.24
N ILE A 135 -20.40 -0.67 19.63
CA ILE A 135 -20.07 -0.25 18.26
C ILE A 135 -18.67 0.35 18.11
N ASP A 136 -18.16 1.05 19.13
CA ASP A 136 -16.80 1.60 19.11
C ASP A 136 -15.77 0.48 19.26
N ILE A 137 -16.08 -0.57 20.03
CA ILE A 137 -15.25 -1.78 20.16
C ILE A 137 -15.17 -2.52 18.83
N ILE A 138 -16.31 -2.81 18.19
CA ILE A 138 -16.35 -3.48 16.88
C ILE A 138 -15.56 -2.70 15.84
N ARG A 139 -15.77 -1.37 15.75
CA ARG A 139 -15.04 -0.51 14.82
C ARG A 139 -13.52 -0.59 15.04
N THR A 140 -13.09 -0.57 16.29
CA THR A 140 -11.66 -0.60 16.65
C THR A 140 -11.05 -1.94 16.29
N LEU A 141 -11.75 -3.05 16.57
CA LEU A 141 -11.31 -4.38 16.20
C LEU A 141 -11.19 -4.52 14.68
N LEU A 142 -12.18 -4.04 13.92
CA LEU A 142 -12.13 -4.03 12.45
C LEU A 142 -10.91 -3.25 11.92
N LEU A 143 -10.68 -2.04 12.45
CA LEU A 143 -9.53 -1.21 12.06
C LEU A 143 -8.20 -1.90 12.37
N LEU A 144 -8.08 -2.53 13.53
CA LEU A 144 -6.89 -3.31 13.90
C LEU A 144 -6.69 -4.51 12.97
N THR A 145 -7.75 -5.24 12.64
CA THR A 145 -7.67 -6.36 11.68
C THR A 145 -7.18 -5.89 10.31
N LEU A 146 -7.73 -4.80 9.78
CA LEU A 146 -7.28 -4.24 8.50
C LEU A 146 -5.82 -3.77 8.56
N MET A 147 -5.41 -3.18 9.69
CA MET A 147 -4.02 -2.78 9.92
C MET A 147 -3.06 -3.98 9.93
N LEU A 148 -3.46 -5.09 10.55
CA LEU A 148 -2.68 -6.33 10.58
C LEU A 148 -2.55 -6.97 9.19
N ILE A 149 -3.58 -6.89 8.34
CA ILE A 149 -3.54 -7.38 6.96
C ILE A 149 -2.52 -6.62 6.10
N LEU A 150 -2.28 -5.33 6.39
CA LEU A 150 -1.31 -4.52 5.65
C LEU A 150 0.16 -4.84 6.00
N ILE A 151 0.42 -5.43 7.17
CA ILE A 151 1.79 -5.73 7.62
C ILE A 151 2.49 -6.71 6.66
N PRO A 152 1.91 -7.87 6.31
CA PRO A 152 2.49 -8.76 5.30
C PRO A 152 2.75 -8.08 3.95
N ALA A 153 1.88 -7.19 3.51
CA ALA A 153 2.04 -6.47 2.24
C ALA A 153 3.25 -5.52 2.27
N LEU A 154 3.49 -4.84 3.39
CA LEU A 154 4.68 -4.01 3.59
C LEU A 154 5.96 -4.86 3.59
N PHE A 155 5.95 -5.99 4.30
CA PHE A 155 7.08 -6.92 4.29
C PHE A 155 7.34 -7.48 2.89
N TYR A 156 6.29 -7.83 2.16
CA TYR A 156 6.40 -8.28 0.78
C TYR A 156 6.99 -7.20 -0.13
N SER A 157 6.58 -5.94 -0.01
CA SER A 157 7.19 -4.86 -0.78
C SER A 157 8.68 -4.64 -0.46
N ILE A 158 9.08 -4.82 0.80
CA ILE A 158 10.49 -4.71 1.23
C ILE A 158 11.40 -5.75 0.54
N THR A 159 10.89 -6.93 0.18
CA THR A 159 11.72 -7.95 -0.50
C THR A 159 12.22 -7.49 -1.86
N PHE A 160 11.49 -6.59 -2.53
CA PHE A 160 11.91 -5.99 -3.81
C PHE A 160 12.98 -4.90 -3.66
N PHE A 161 13.19 -4.37 -2.45
CA PHE A 161 14.32 -3.49 -2.14
C PHE A 161 15.57 -4.29 -1.76
N PHE A 162 15.39 -5.45 -1.11
CA PHE A 162 16.48 -6.31 -0.65
C PHE A 162 16.35 -7.71 -1.23
N PRO A 163 16.98 -7.98 -2.40
CA PRO A 163 16.89 -9.28 -3.06
C PRO A 163 17.30 -10.47 -2.17
N ALA A 164 18.24 -10.27 -1.25
CA ALA A 164 18.66 -11.28 -0.28
C ALA A 164 17.52 -11.73 0.67
N LEU A 165 16.56 -10.84 0.96
CA LEU A 165 15.40 -11.15 1.81
C LEU A 165 14.32 -11.92 1.05
N SER A 166 14.21 -11.73 -0.27
CA SER A 166 13.19 -12.38 -1.11
C SER A 166 13.25 -13.90 -1.05
N ASN A 167 14.45 -14.48 -1.05
CA ASN A 167 14.66 -15.93 -0.95
C ASN A 167 14.15 -16.52 0.38
N VAL A 168 14.24 -15.76 1.48
CA VAL A 168 13.77 -16.20 2.81
C VAL A 168 12.24 -16.11 2.89
N VAL A 169 11.66 -15.03 2.39
CA VAL A 169 10.21 -14.80 2.41
C VAL A 169 9.49 -15.80 1.50
N ASN A 170 9.98 -16.05 0.29
CA ASN A 170 9.36 -16.99 -0.65
C ASN A 170 9.32 -18.42 -0.09
N ASN A 171 10.43 -18.90 0.50
CA ASN A 171 10.49 -20.21 1.14
C ASN A 171 9.50 -20.36 2.32
N THR A 172 9.27 -19.27 3.07
CA THR A 172 8.35 -19.28 4.21
C THR A 172 6.89 -19.20 3.74
N PHE A 173 6.59 -18.36 2.75
CA PHE A 173 5.24 -18.14 2.27
C PHE A 173 4.68 -19.26 1.41
N ASP A 174 5.52 -19.99 0.66
CA ASP A 174 5.05 -21.15 -0.10
C ASP A 174 4.70 -22.33 0.81
N GLN A 175 5.35 -22.48 1.97
CA GLN A 175 4.97 -23.46 2.99
C GLN A 175 3.56 -23.24 3.59
N TYR A 176 3.05 -22.00 3.59
CA TYR A 176 1.73 -21.68 4.17
C TYR A 176 0.58 -21.64 3.14
N TRP A 177 0.89 -21.51 1.85
CA TRP A 177 -0.12 -21.36 0.78
C TRP A 177 -0.29 -22.60 -0.10
N GLU A 178 0.60 -23.60 -0.01
CA GLU A 178 0.44 -24.92 -0.67
C GLU A 178 -0.38 -25.93 0.17
N LYS A 179 -0.98 -25.49 1.28
CA LYS A 179 -1.97 -26.26 2.07
C LYS A 179 -3.33 -25.61 2.00
#